data_AF-A0A4R9H6L3-F1
#
_entry.id   AF-A0A4R9H6L3-F1
#
_cell.length_a   1.000
_cell.length_b   1.000
_cell.length_c   1.000
_cell.angle_alpha   90.00
_cell.angle_beta   90.00
_cell.angle_gamma   90.00
#
_symmetry.space_group_name_H-M   'P 1'
#
loop_
_entity.id
_entity.type
_entity.pdbx_description
1 polymer ?
#
loop_
_entity_poly.entity_id
_entity_poly.type
_entity_poly.pdbx_seq_one_letter_code
_entity_poly.pdbx_strand_id
1 'polypeptide(L)' 'MEKETSLIDKKQNVQEDRKPLSVVGKKQINPEEFLLEKEKTLGKLISPRFREFFYRKLKELKDPEKAWSSIHGN' A
#
# COMPACT_ATOMS: atom_id res chain seq x y z
N MET A 1 23.09 -2.12 41.06
CA MET A 1 24.02 -2.29 39.93
C MET A 1 23.16 -2.76 38.76
N GLU A 2 22.67 -1.80 37.99
CA GLU A 2 21.72 -2.02 36.90
C GLU A 2 22.50 -1.94 35.57
N LYS A 3 22.41 -2.99 34.75
CA LYS A 3 22.86 -3.08 33.34
C LYS A 3 21.91 -4.10 32.68
N GLU A 4 20.86 -3.73 31.95
CA GLU A 4 20.81 -3.22 30.55
C GLU A 4 21.53 -4.18 29.58
N THR A 5 20.85 -4.96 28.74
CA THR A 5 20.43 -4.66 27.33
C THR A 5 20.12 -6.04 26.68
N SER A 6 19.27 -6.31 25.70
CA SER A 6 18.41 -5.53 24.80
C SER A 6 17.31 -6.48 24.29
N LEU A 7 16.08 -5.98 24.29
CA LEU A 7 14.91 -6.58 23.66
C LEU A 7 14.60 -5.73 22.40
N ILE A 8 14.17 -6.39 21.31
CA ILE A 8 13.48 -5.81 20.14
C ILE A 8 14.39 -5.24 19.03
N ASP A 9 14.81 -6.13 18.10
CA ASP A 9 14.96 -5.75 16.69
C ASP A 9 13.64 -6.12 15.99
N LYS A 10 12.76 -5.13 15.86
CA LYS A 10 11.52 -5.26 15.11
C LYS A 10 11.21 -3.93 14.45
N LYS A 11 11.20 -4.00 13.12
CA LYS A 11 10.53 -3.11 12.17
C LYS A 11 11.33 -1.88 11.77
N GLN A 12 12.08 -2.08 10.68
CA GLN A 12 12.48 -1.03 9.76
C GLN A 12 11.25 -0.22 9.31
N ASN A 13 11.07 0.92 9.96
CA ASN A 13 10.92 2.24 9.37
C ASN A 13 10.75 2.25 7.84
N VAL A 14 9.51 2.50 7.39
CA VAL A 14 9.26 3.17 6.12
C VAL A 14 8.21 4.24 6.37
N GLN A 15 8.71 5.43 6.69
CA GLN A 15 8.18 6.76 6.33
C GLN A 15 6.66 6.94 6.34
N GLU A 16 6.19 7.64 7.38
CA GLU A 16 5.08 8.59 7.29
C GLU A 16 5.30 9.57 6.12
N ASP A 17 4.65 9.33 4.98
CA ASP A 17 4.40 10.38 4.00
C ASP A 17 3.03 10.99 4.30
N ARG A 18 3.08 12.23 4.79
CA ARG A 18 1.92 13.08 5.04
C ARG A 18 1.23 13.35 3.70
N LYS A 19 -0.05 13.00 3.55
CA LYS A 19 -0.90 13.63 2.51
C LYS A 19 -2.21 14.16 3.08
N PRO A 20 -2.53 15.45 2.84
CA PRO A 20 -3.60 16.16 3.51
C PRO A 20 -4.98 15.82 2.94
N LEU A 21 -5.95 15.98 3.85
CA LEU A 21 -7.39 16.14 3.69
C LEU A 21 -7.86 16.72 2.33
N SER A 22 -8.96 16.16 1.81
CA SER A 22 -10.05 16.80 1.03
C SER A 22 -10.29 16.20 -0.37
N VAL A 23 -11.47 15.61 -0.58
CA VAL A 23 -12.58 16.16 -1.38
C VAL A 23 -13.59 15.03 -1.63
N VAL A 24 -14.77 15.16 -1.01
CA VAL A 24 -16.01 14.50 -1.47
C VAL A 24 -16.32 15.04 -2.86
N GLY A 25 -16.21 14.19 -3.88
CA GLY A 25 -16.51 14.59 -5.25
C GLY A 25 -16.13 13.52 -6.26
N LYS A 26 -17.04 12.56 -6.50
CA LYS A 26 -16.89 11.37 -7.36
C LYS A 26 -15.77 10.45 -6.85
N LYS A 27 -16.10 9.21 -6.47
CA LYS A 27 -15.12 8.16 -6.11
C LYS A 27 -14.23 7.84 -7.32
N GLN A 28 -13.33 8.73 -7.69
CA GLN A 28 -12.10 8.38 -8.38
C GLN A 28 -11.28 7.70 -7.29
N ILE A 29 -11.40 6.39 -7.22
CA ILE A 29 -10.59 5.57 -6.33
C ILE A 29 -9.15 5.83 -6.74
N ASN A 30 -8.44 6.64 -5.95
CA ASN A 30 -7.04 6.88 -6.19
C ASN A 30 -6.32 5.53 -6.08
N PRO A 31 -5.44 5.19 -7.02
CA PRO A 31 -4.75 3.91 -6.99
C PRO A 31 -3.88 3.71 -5.74
N GLU A 32 -3.36 4.79 -5.16
CA GLU A 32 -2.68 4.78 -3.86
C GLU A 32 -3.64 4.37 -2.73
N GLU A 33 -4.82 4.98 -2.67
CA GLU A 33 -5.87 4.67 -1.67
C GLU A 33 -6.34 3.22 -1.81
N PHE A 34 -6.47 2.72 -3.05
CA PHE A 34 -6.84 1.33 -3.31
C PHE A 34 -5.79 0.35 -2.75
N LEU A 35 -4.51 0.61 -3.00
CA LEU A 35 -3.43 -0.22 -2.49
C LEU A 35 -3.39 -0.18 -0.95
N LEU A 36 -3.55 1.00 -0.36
CA LEU A 36 -3.62 1.17 1.10
C LEU A 36 -4.79 0.39 1.72
N GLU A 37 -5.96 0.39 1.09
CA GLU A 37 -7.11 -0.40 1.52
C GLU A 37 -6.79 -1.90 1.46
N LYS A 38 -6.19 -2.37 0.35
CA LYS A 38 -5.78 -3.77 0.22
C LYS A 38 -4.72 -4.18 1.25
N GLU A 39 -3.78 -3.30 1.59
CA GLU A 39 -2.79 -3.55 2.67
C GLU A 39 -3.48 -3.78 4.01
N LYS A 40 -4.49 -2.96 4.34
CA LYS A 40 -5.29 -3.11 5.56
C LYS A 40 -6.09 -4.42 5.54
N THR A 41 -6.73 -4.77 4.43
CA THR A 41 -7.52 -6.00 4.31
C THR A 41 -6.65 -7.26 4.38
N LEU A 42 -5.47 -7.25 3.74
CA LEU A 42 -4.54 -8.38 3.74
C LEU A 42 -3.72 -8.49 5.03
N GLY A 43 -3.66 -7.43 5.85
CA GLY A 43 -2.78 -7.34 7.00
C GLY A 43 -1.29 -7.41 6.63
N LYS A 44 -0.95 -7.11 5.37
CA LYS A 44 0.40 -7.20 4.82
C LYS A 44 0.70 -5.95 4.01
N LEU A 45 1.93 -5.46 4.12
CA LEU A 45 2.40 -4.35 3.30
C LEU A 45 2.62 -4.84 1.85
N ILE A 46 2.14 -4.05 0.90
CA ILE A 46 2.36 -4.26 -0.52
C ILE A 46 3.78 -3.81 -0.83
N SER A 47 4.60 -4.73 -1.32
CA SER A 47 5.98 -4.44 -1.67
C SER A 47 6.08 -3.39 -2.79
N PRO A 48 7.13 -2.55 -2.81
CA PRO A 48 7.34 -1.54 -3.86
C PRO A 48 7.28 -2.12 -5.28
N ARG A 49 7.86 -3.31 -5.46
CA ARG A 49 7.83 -4.05 -6.73
C ARG A 49 6.40 -4.36 -7.19
N PHE A 50 5.53 -4.78 -6.27
CA PHE A 50 4.12 -5.01 -6.57
C PHE A 50 3.42 -3.71 -6.95
N ARG A 51 3.66 -2.61 -6.21
CA ARG A 51 3.07 -1.30 -6.55
C ARG A 51 3.42 -0.88 -7.97
N GLU A 52 4.67 -1.06 -8.38
CA GLU A 52 5.12 -0.74 -9.74
C GLU A 52 4.41 -1.59 -10.81
N PHE A 53 4.28 -2.91 -10.57
CA PHE A 53 3.48 -3.78 -11.45
C PHE A 53 2.02 -3.36 -11.51
N PHE A 54 1.43 -2.98 -10.38
CA PHE A 54 0.06 -2.47 -10.28
C PHE A 54 -0.13 -1.20 -11.09
N TYR A 55 0.73 -0.20 -10.94
CA TYR A 55 0.63 1.03 -11.73
C TYR A 55 0.81 0.77 -13.23
N ARG A 56 1.67 -0.17 -13.61
CA ARG A 56 1.83 -0.57 -15.01
C ARG A 56 0.52 -1.15 -15.56
N LYS A 57 -0.09 -2.10 -14.84
CA LYS A 57 -1.37 -2.72 -15.22
C LYS A 57 -2.53 -1.75 -15.18
N LEU A 58 -2.54 -0.84 -14.21
CA LEU A 58 -3.54 0.22 -14.09
C LEU A 58 -3.49 1.18 -15.29
N LYS A 59 -2.31 1.52 -15.79
CA LYS A 59 -2.20 2.34 -17.02
C LYS A 59 -2.79 1.63 -18.24
N GLU A 60 -2.64 0.32 -18.33
CA GLU A 60 -3.20 -0.50 -19.42
C GLU A 60 -4.72 -0.67 -19.29
N LEU A 61 -5.20 -1.01 -18.09
CA LEU A 61 -6.58 -1.43 -17.84
C LEU A 61 -7.50 -0.27 -17.41
N LYS A 62 -6.92 0.85 -16.96
CA LYS A 62 -7.59 2.04 -16.40
C LYS A 62 -8.58 1.74 -15.27
N ASP A 63 -8.42 0.58 -14.64
CA ASP A 63 -9.31 0.07 -13.61
C ASP A 63 -8.47 -0.59 -12.50
N PRO A 64 -8.55 -0.09 -11.26
CA PRO A 64 -7.72 -0.58 -10.15
C PRO A 64 -8.09 -1.99 -9.73
N GLU A 65 -9.36 -2.38 -9.77
CA GLU A 65 -9.78 -3.74 -9.42
C GLU A 65 -9.27 -4.76 -10.44
N LYS A 66 -9.38 -4.46 -11.74
CA LYS A 66 -8.83 -5.31 -12.80
C LYS A 66 -7.31 -5.38 -12.73
N ALA A 67 -6.63 -4.25 -12.48
CA ALA A 67 -5.18 -4.23 -12.32
C ALA A 67 -4.72 -5.09 -11.14
N TRP A 68 -5.43 -5.02 -10.02
CA TRP A 68 -5.19 -5.85 -8.85
C TRP A 68 -5.40 -7.33 -9.14
N SER A 69 -6.57 -7.67 -9.68
CA SER A 69 -6.93 -9.05 -10.02
C SER A 69 -5.94 -9.66 -11.03
N SER A 70 -5.50 -8.87 -12.03
CA SER A 70 -4.52 -9.31 -13.02
C SER A 70 -3.15 -9.65 -12.46
N ILE A 71 -2.80 -9.18 -11.25
CA ILE A 71 -1.50 -9.45 -10.60
C ILE A 71 -1.66 -10.53 -9.54
N HIS A 72 -2.73 -10.47 -8.77
CA HIS A 72 -2.98 -11.44 -7.72
C HIS A 72 -3.43 -12.80 -8.26
N GLY A 73 -4.00 -12.83 -9.47
CA GLY A 73 -4.47 -14.04 -10.13
C GLY A 73 -5.71 -14.58 -9.43
N ASN A 74 -6.84 -14.59 -10.15
CA ASN A 74 -7.84 -15.62 -9.97
C ASN A 74 -8.07 -16.26 -11.33
#